data_AF-A0A3B8IXP2-F1
#
_entry.id   AF-A0A3B8IXP2-F1
#
_cell.length_a   1.000
_cell.length_b   1.000
_cell.length_c   1.000
_cell.angle_alpha   90.00
_cell.angle_beta   90.00
_cell.angle_gamma   90.00
#
_symmetry.space_group_name_H-M   'P 1'
#
loop_
_entity.id
_entity.type
_entity.pdbx_description
1 polymer ?
#
loop_
_entity_poly.entity_id
_entity_poly.type
_entity_poly.pdbx_seq_one_letter_code
_entity_poly.pdbx_strand_id
1 'polypeptide(L)'
;MLLGAVMFLFSLAAAYGQDRYEYRVDLNTVENDQLQIHLTTPKVSETTVEFHMPKIVPGTYAISDFGRWVSDLTALDGSGNELPVKKLDKNRWQISNATKLTKITYSLDDTYDGKLKRPFQPSGTNFEAGQNFLLNTHGTFGYLEGYQNLPFGVRITRPETFYGSTSLQRAGTEGTTDIFEAARYFELADNPIMYCEPDTA
;
A
#
# COMPACT_ATOMS: atom_id res chain seq x y z
N MET A 1 -31.30 -27.71 29.10
CA MET A 1 -30.44 -27.48 27.93
C MET A 1 -30.78 -26.10 27.37
N LEU A 2 -30.09 -25.06 27.84
CA LEU A 2 -30.27 -23.71 27.31
C LEU A 2 -29.41 -23.58 26.04
N LEU A 3 -30.06 -23.36 24.89
CA LEU A 3 -29.38 -22.96 23.66
C LEU A 3 -29.09 -21.45 23.75
N GLY A 4 -27.84 -21.09 23.99
CA GLY A 4 -27.39 -19.70 23.94
C GLY A 4 -27.27 -19.24 22.49
N ALA A 5 -28.07 -18.26 22.09
CA ALA A 5 -27.93 -17.56 20.81
C ALA A 5 -26.72 -16.62 20.90
N VAL A 6 -25.67 -16.90 20.14
CA VAL A 6 -24.52 -16.00 19.98
C VAL A 6 -24.93 -14.91 18.98
N MET A 7 -25.27 -13.72 19.49
CA MET A 7 -25.39 -12.52 18.66
C MET A 7 -24.00 -12.06 18.25
N PHE A 8 -23.65 -12.28 16.97
CA PHE A 8 -22.56 -11.56 16.33
C PHE A 8 -22.98 -10.10 16.15
N LEU A 9 -22.46 -9.22 17.01
CA LEU A 9 -22.52 -7.77 16.82
C LEU A 9 -21.62 -7.41 15.63
N PHE A 10 -22.21 -7.26 14.44
CA PHE A 10 -21.59 -6.51 13.36
C PHE A 10 -21.54 -5.05 13.77
N SER A 11 -20.35 -4.56 14.13
CA SER A 11 -20.12 -3.12 14.28
C SER A 11 -20.17 -2.48 12.89
N LEU A 12 -21.26 -1.77 12.59
CA LEU A 12 -21.26 -0.75 11.56
C LEU A 12 -20.36 0.39 12.06
N ALA A 13 -19.09 0.37 11.67
CA ALA A 13 -18.27 1.56 11.71
C ALA A 13 -18.90 2.58 10.75
N ALA A 14 -19.55 3.59 11.32
CA ALA A 14 -20.00 4.75 10.57
C ALA A 14 -18.78 5.38 9.88
N ALA A 15 -18.82 5.44 8.54
CA ALA A 15 -17.82 6.09 7.71
C ALA A 15 -17.90 7.62 7.87
N TYR A 16 -17.44 8.13 9.01
CA TYR A 16 -17.00 9.53 9.10
C TYR A 16 -15.81 9.70 8.17
N GLY A 17 -15.82 10.78 7.37
CA GLY A 17 -14.88 10.95 6.26
C GLY A 17 -13.43 10.83 6.71
N GLN A 18 -12.73 9.85 6.15
CA GLN A 18 -11.29 9.74 6.36
C GLN A 18 -10.59 10.81 5.51
N ASP A 19 -10.04 11.82 6.18
CA ASP A 19 -9.03 12.72 5.61
C ASP A 19 -7.63 12.09 5.79
N ARG A 20 -7.49 10.81 5.42
CA ARG A 20 -6.25 10.04 5.54
C ARG A 20 -6.22 8.85 4.57
N TYR A 21 -5.04 8.30 4.35
CA TYR A 21 -4.82 7.04 3.65
C TYR A 21 -4.79 5.87 4.64
N GLU A 22 -5.29 4.71 4.22
CA GLU A 22 -5.07 3.43 4.93
C GLU A 22 -4.65 2.35 3.94
N TYR A 23 -3.39 1.96 3.97
CA TYR A 23 -2.86 0.84 3.23
C TYR A 23 -2.97 -0.46 4.03
N ARG A 24 -3.27 -1.56 3.34
CA ARG A 24 -3.21 -2.92 3.85
C ARG A 24 -2.45 -3.80 2.88
N VAL A 25 -1.52 -4.58 3.41
CA VAL A 25 -0.72 -5.58 2.68
C VAL A 25 -0.62 -6.84 3.53
N ASP A 26 -0.83 -8.01 2.94
CA ASP A 26 -0.65 -9.30 3.60
C ASP A 26 0.52 -10.06 2.98
N LEU A 27 1.61 -10.20 3.73
CA LEU A 27 2.83 -10.88 3.31
C LEU A 27 2.72 -12.41 3.38
N ASN A 28 1.61 -12.95 3.89
CA ASN A 28 1.31 -14.37 3.82
C ASN A 28 0.69 -14.78 2.47
N THR A 29 0.22 -13.79 1.70
CA THR A 29 -0.48 -14.00 0.43
C THR A 29 0.35 -13.41 -0.71
N VAL A 30 1.32 -14.19 -1.20
CA VAL A 30 2.11 -13.86 -2.40
C VAL A 30 1.63 -14.75 -3.53
N GLU A 31 1.04 -14.16 -4.57
CA GLU A 31 0.48 -14.88 -5.71
C GLU A 31 1.25 -14.50 -6.97
N ASN A 32 1.78 -15.48 -7.69
CA ASN A 32 2.62 -15.24 -8.88
C ASN A 32 3.74 -14.22 -8.63
N ASP A 33 4.34 -14.27 -7.44
CA ASP A 33 5.43 -13.36 -7.03
C ASP A 33 5.02 -11.89 -6.85
N GLN A 34 3.72 -11.66 -6.64
CA GLN A 34 3.15 -10.33 -6.46
C GLN A 34 2.48 -10.18 -5.10
N LEU A 35 2.57 -8.97 -4.58
CA LEU A 35 1.77 -8.53 -3.43
C LEU A 35 0.49 -7.84 -3.91
N GLN A 36 -0.62 -8.15 -3.25
CA GLN A 36 -1.87 -7.40 -3.42
C GLN A 36 -1.90 -6.21 -2.48
N ILE A 37 -1.99 -5.01 -3.06
CA ILE A 37 -2.02 -3.76 -2.29
C ILE A 37 -3.45 -3.24 -2.23
N HIS A 38 -3.94 -2.99 -1.02
CA HIS A 38 -5.26 -2.40 -0.79
C HIS A 38 -5.12 -1.03 -0.15
N LEU A 39 -5.71 -0.02 -0.78
CA LEU A 39 -5.77 1.34 -0.27
C LEU A 39 -7.23 1.72 -0.01
N THR A 40 -7.57 2.12 1.21
CA THR A 40 -8.73 3.00 1.46
C THR A 40 -8.28 4.45 1.27
N THR A 41 -8.89 5.14 0.31
CA THR A 41 -8.48 6.49 -0.08
C THR A 41 -9.06 7.54 0.86
N PRO A 42 -8.41 8.72 0.99
CA PRO A 42 -9.08 9.88 1.53
C PRO A 42 -10.26 10.28 0.63
N LYS A 43 -11.18 11.08 1.16
CA LYS A 43 -12.22 11.70 0.34
C LYS A 43 -11.59 12.71 -0.62
N VAL A 44 -12.08 12.71 -1.86
CA VAL A 44 -11.71 13.69 -2.88
C VAL A 44 -12.94 14.48 -3.32
N SER A 45 -12.73 15.75 -3.65
CA SER A 45 -13.81 16.68 -4.01
C SER A 45 -13.96 16.83 -5.53
N GLU A 46 -12.92 16.50 -6.27
CA GLU A 46 -12.83 16.62 -7.71
C GLU A 46 -13.58 15.49 -8.41
N THR A 47 -14.15 15.78 -9.58
CA THR A 47 -14.79 14.76 -10.43
C THR A 47 -13.79 13.78 -11.04
N THR A 48 -12.52 14.18 -11.11
CA THR A 48 -11.39 13.36 -11.55
C THR A 48 -10.20 13.56 -10.62
N VAL A 49 -9.48 12.49 -10.31
CA VAL A 49 -8.23 12.56 -9.53
C VAL A 49 -7.17 11.68 -10.18
N GLU A 50 -5.89 12.00 -9.99
CA GLU A 50 -4.80 11.14 -10.42
C GLU A 50 -4.20 10.37 -9.25
N PHE A 51 -4.02 9.06 -9.42
CA PHE A 51 -3.17 8.23 -8.56
C PHE A 51 -1.75 8.19 -9.13
N HIS A 52 -0.76 8.42 -8.28
CA HIS A 52 0.65 8.57 -8.64
C HIS A 52 1.50 7.55 -7.90
N MET A 53 2.42 6.94 -8.65
CA MET A 53 3.60 6.26 -8.12
C MET A 53 4.83 7.14 -8.36
N PRO A 54 5.87 7.08 -7.51
CA PRO A 54 7.10 7.84 -7.71
C PRO A 54 7.79 7.53 -9.03
N LYS A 55 8.31 8.59 -9.67
CA LYS A 55 9.19 8.47 -10.84
C LYS A 55 10.67 8.37 -10.45
N ILE A 56 11.04 9.09 -9.39
CA ILE A 56 12.41 9.29 -8.90
C ILE A 56 12.34 9.28 -7.37
N VAL A 57 13.39 8.75 -6.73
CA VAL A 57 13.61 8.88 -5.29
C VAL A 57 14.72 9.92 -5.06
N PRO A 58 14.53 10.92 -4.18
CA PRO A 58 15.58 11.87 -3.84
C PRO A 58 16.92 11.18 -3.50
N GLY A 59 18.03 11.77 -3.92
CA GLY A 59 19.37 11.21 -3.70
C GLY A 59 19.85 10.19 -4.75
N THR A 60 18.95 9.60 -5.55
CA THR A 60 19.34 8.62 -6.58
C THR A 60 19.76 9.24 -7.92
N TYR A 61 19.27 10.45 -8.22
CA TYR A 61 19.45 11.15 -9.51
C TYR A 61 19.14 10.28 -10.75
N ALA A 62 18.29 9.25 -10.61
CA ALA A 62 17.95 8.30 -11.66
C ALA A 62 16.42 8.18 -11.81
N ILE A 63 15.96 8.02 -13.06
CA ILE A 63 14.56 7.72 -13.35
C ILE A 63 14.34 6.21 -13.20
N SER A 64 13.47 5.83 -12.26
CA SER A 64 13.10 4.44 -12.00
C SER A 64 11.76 4.06 -12.59
N ASP A 65 10.81 5.01 -12.64
CA ASP A 65 9.41 4.79 -13.05
C ASP A 65 8.75 3.63 -12.25
N PHE A 66 8.54 3.81 -10.94
CA PHE A 66 8.06 2.72 -10.06
C PHE A 66 6.68 2.18 -10.43
N GLY A 67 5.85 2.95 -11.15
CA GLY A 67 4.57 2.43 -11.65
C GLY A 67 4.68 1.37 -12.76
N ARG A 68 5.90 1.04 -13.21
CA ARG A 68 6.14 -0.09 -14.12
C ARG A 68 5.88 -1.46 -13.47
N TRP A 69 5.98 -1.55 -12.15
CA TRP A 69 5.75 -2.78 -11.38
C TRP A 69 4.32 -2.89 -10.85
N VAL A 70 3.46 -1.92 -11.20
CA VAL A 70 2.04 -1.91 -10.82
C VAL A 70 1.22 -2.45 -12.00
N SER A 71 0.47 -3.52 -11.75
CA SER A 71 -0.54 -4.07 -12.66
C SER A 71 -1.93 -4.07 -12.01
N ASP A 72 -2.95 -4.28 -12.85
CA ASP A 72 -4.33 -4.52 -12.41
C ASP A 72 -4.89 -3.47 -11.44
N LEU A 73 -4.54 -2.20 -11.67
CA LEU A 73 -5.04 -1.10 -10.85
C LEU A 73 -6.53 -0.90 -11.07
N THR A 74 -7.29 -1.12 -10.00
CA THR A 74 -8.75 -0.95 -9.96
C THR A 74 -9.11 0.11 -8.93
N ALA A 75 -10.04 1.00 -9.30
CA ALA A 75 -10.61 2.01 -8.42
C ALA A 75 -12.08 1.66 -8.12
N LEU A 76 -12.50 1.75 -6.87
CA LEU A 76 -13.80 1.28 -6.40
C LEU A 76 -14.55 2.35 -5.62
N ASP A 77 -15.88 2.38 -5.80
CA ASP A 77 -16.77 3.18 -4.97
C ASP A 77 -17.12 2.49 -3.63
N GLY A 78 -17.87 3.18 -2.77
CA GLY A 78 -18.26 2.67 -1.46
C GLY A 78 -19.20 1.45 -1.49
N SER A 79 -19.74 1.10 -2.66
CA SER A 79 -20.55 -0.09 -2.89
C SER A 79 -19.76 -1.22 -3.56
N GLY A 80 -18.46 -1.01 -3.84
CA GLY A 80 -17.60 -1.96 -4.51
C GLY A 80 -17.72 -1.98 -6.04
N ASN A 81 -18.37 -0.97 -6.65
CA ASN A 81 -18.42 -0.88 -8.11
C ASN A 81 -17.13 -0.24 -8.64
N GLU A 82 -16.66 -0.73 -9.79
CA GLU A 82 -15.49 -0.15 -10.47
C GLU A 82 -15.76 1.24 -11.03
N LEU A 83 -14.80 2.14 -10.81
CA LEU A 83 -14.74 3.46 -11.39
C LEU A 83 -13.83 3.45 -12.61
N PRO A 84 -14.10 4.26 -13.66
CA PRO A 84 -13.24 4.29 -14.84
C PRO A 84 -11.82 4.75 -14.52
N VAL A 85 -10.85 3.91 -14.84
CA VAL A 85 -9.41 4.19 -14.69
C VAL A 85 -8.76 4.30 -16.08
N LYS A 86 -7.96 5.35 -16.28
CA LYS A 86 -7.14 5.54 -17.48
C LYS A 86 -5.68 5.70 -17.09
N LYS A 87 -4.83 4.75 -17.48
CA LYS A 87 -3.37 4.89 -17.34
C LYS A 87 -2.88 6.01 -18.26
N LEU A 88 -2.29 7.07 -17.68
CA LEU A 88 -1.81 8.25 -18.41
C LEU A 88 -0.37 8.05 -18.89
N ASP A 89 0.47 7.48 -18.03
CA ASP A 89 1.83 7.07 -18.34
C ASP A 89 2.27 5.93 -17.41
N LYS A 90 3.57 5.69 -17.30
CA LYS A 90 4.12 4.61 -16.47
C LYS A 90 3.77 4.74 -14.99
N ASN A 91 3.57 5.95 -14.47
CA ASN A 91 3.47 6.24 -13.05
C ASN A 91 2.15 6.88 -12.64
N ARG A 92 1.27 7.21 -13.60
CA ARG A 92 0.05 7.98 -13.33
C ARG A 92 -1.19 7.32 -13.92
N TRP A 93 -2.25 7.30 -13.12
CA TRP A 93 -3.57 6.80 -13.49
C TRP A 93 -4.63 7.84 -13.16
N GLN A 94 -5.42 8.24 -14.15
CA GLN A 94 -6.57 9.11 -13.95
C GLN A 94 -7.80 8.28 -13.60
N ILE A 95 -8.49 8.66 -12.52
CA ILE A 95 -9.72 8.04 -12.05
C ILE A 95 -10.85 9.02 -12.26
N SER A 96 -11.91 8.57 -12.95
CA SER A 96 -13.13 9.37 -13.19
C SER A 96 -14.20 9.07 -12.14
N ASN A 97 -15.15 9.99 -11.98
CA ASN A 97 -16.16 9.94 -10.91
C ASN A 97 -15.53 9.86 -9.52
N ALA A 98 -14.41 10.57 -9.34
CA ALA A 98 -13.55 10.43 -8.18
C ALA A 98 -14.22 10.84 -6.86
N THR A 99 -15.26 11.69 -6.89
CA THR A 99 -16.09 11.99 -5.70
C THR A 99 -16.73 10.76 -5.05
N LYS A 100 -16.81 9.62 -5.76
CA LYS A 100 -17.30 8.34 -5.24
C LYS A 100 -16.18 7.39 -4.80
N LEU A 101 -14.91 7.72 -5.06
CA LEU A 101 -13.76 6.86 -4.80
C LEU A 101 -13.62 6.59 -3.30
N THR A 102 -13.52 5.31 -2.95
CA THR A 102 -13.25 4.90 -1.56
C THR A 102 -12.09 3.92 -1.45
N LYS A 103 -11.77 3.19 -2.53
CA LYS A 103 -10.72 2.18 -2.52
C LYS A 103 -9.97 2.15 -3.84
N ILE A 104 -8.67 1.87 -3.76
CA ILE A 104 -7.83 1.48 -4.89
C ILE A 104 -7.19 0.13 -4.53
N THR A 105 -7.10 -0.77 -5.51
CA THR A 105 -6.34 -2.03 -5.38
C THR A 105 -5.41 -2.19 -6.58
N TYR A 106 -4.28 -2.86 -6.39
CA TYR A 106 -3.37 -3.21 -7.49
C TYR A 106 -2.44 -4.37 -7.09
N SER A 107 -1.98 -5.12 -8.09
CA SER A 107 -0.88 -6.07 -7.93
C SER A 107 0.45 -5.34 -8.04
N LEU A 108 1.42 -5.75 -7.22
CA LEU A 108 2.75 -5.18 -7.21
C LEU A 108 3.80 -6.27 -7.37
N ASP A 109 4.59 -6.18 -8.45
CA ASP A 109 5.81 -6.97 -8.66
C ASP A 109 6.99 -6.38 -7.85
N ASP A 110 7.95 -7.23 -7.54
CA ASP A 110 9.22 -6.82 -6.96
C ASP A 110 10.20 -6.29 -8.03
N THR A 111 11.29 -5.65 -7.60
CA THR A 111 12.29 -5.08 -8.51
C THR A 111 13.54 -5.93 -8.74
N TYR A 112 13.75 -6.99 -7.95
CA TYR A 112 14.98 -7.77 -7.93
C TYR A 112 14.93 -8.97 -8.86
N ASP A 113 13.84 -9.71 -8.98
CA ASP A 113 13.78 -10.92 -9.83
C ASP A 113 12.92 -10.76 -11.10
N GLY A 114 12.21 -9.64 -11.22
CA GLY A 114 11.41 -9.32 -12.40
C GLY A 114 12.19 -9.13 -13.71
N LYS A 115 11.47 -9.26 -14.84
CA LYS A 115 11.99 -9.07 -16.21
C LYS A 115 12.30 -7.61 -16.56
N LEU A 116 11.86 -6.69 -15.73
CA LEU A 116 11.96 -5.26 -15.92
C LEU A 116 13.37 -4.77 -15.58
N LYS A 117 13.87 -3.74 -16.29
CA LYS A 117 15.12 -3.07 -15.91
C LYS A 117 14.99 -2.55 -14.48
N ARG A 118 15.84 -3.06 -13.59
CA ARG A 118 15.91 -2.73 -12.16
C ARG A 118 16.18 -1.23 -11.94
N PRO A 119 15.66 -0.64 -10.85
CA PRO A 119 16.02 0.71 -10.43
C PRO A 119 17.46 0.71 -9.89
N PHE A 120 17.93 1.88 -9.43
CA PHE A 120 19.13 1.92 -8.59
C PHE A 120 18.91 0.97 -7.39
N GLN A 121 19.72 -0.08 -7.27
CA GLN A 121 19.42 -1.25 -6.42
C GLN A 121 19.02 -0.92 -4.96
N PRO A 122 19.62 0.08 -4.29
CA PRO A 122 19.18 0.49 -2.95
C PRO A 122 17.72 0.98 -2.86
N SER A 123 17.14 1.42 -3.98
CA SER A 123 15.73 1.84 -4.09
C SER A 123 14.78 0.74 -4.56
N GLY A 124 15.26 -0.50 -4.71
CA GLY A 124 14.45 -1.63 -5.14
C GLY A 124 13.61 -2.26 -4.02
N THR A 125 12.49 -2.87 -4.37
CA THR A 125 11.70 -3.77 -3.49
C THR A 125 12.09 -5.23 -3.73
N ASN A 126 11.92 -6.08 -2.70
CA ASN A 126 12.18 -7.52 -2.77
C ASN A 126 11.05 -8.31 -2.11
N PHE A 127 10.46 -9.32 -2.75
CA PHE A 127 9.32 -10.08 -2.22
C PHE A 127 9.56 -11.60 -2.21
N GLU A 128 10.43 -12.07 -1.32
CA GLU A 128 10.79 -13.49 -1.23
C GLU A 128 9.95 -14.18 -0.14
N ALA A 129 8.84 -14.80 -0.56
CA ALA A 129 7.90 -15.49 0.33
C ALA A 129 8.62 -16.51 1.24
N GLY A 130 8.40 -16.37 2.55
CA GLY A 130 9.03 -17.23 3.56
C GLY A 130 10.52 -16.96 3.82
N GLN A 131 11.16 -16.02 3.12
CA GLN A 131 12.54 -15.61 3.35
C GLN A 131 12.65 -14.15 3.83
N ASN A 132 12.31 -13.18 2.99
CA ASN A 132 12.32 -11.77 3.35
C ASN A 132 11.42 -10.92 2.46
N PHE A 133 10.99 -9.77 2.98
CA PHE A 133 10.37 -8.72 2.20
C PHE A 133 11.08 -7.39 2.46
N LEU A 134 11.56 -6.74 1.41
CA LEU A 134 12.01 -5.35 1.46
C LEU A 134 10.96 -4.47 0.80
N LEU A 135 10.19 -3.78 1.63
CA LEU A 135 9.21 -2.78 1.22
C LEU A 135 9.88 -1.41 1.21
N ASN A 136 10.54 -1.08 0.11
CA ASN A 136 10.85 0.32 -0.20
C ASN A 136 9.52 1.03 -0.45
N THR A 137 9.03 1.77 0.55
CA THR A 137 7.66 2.29 0.62
C THR A 137 7.29 3.23 -0.53
N HIS A 138 8.25 3.95 -1.10
CA HIS A 138 8.07 4.71 -2.35
C HIS A 138 7.83 3.83 -3.58
N GLY A 139 8.40 2.62 -3.61
CA GLY A 139 8.14 1.62 -4.64
C GLY A 139 6.87 0.81 -4.40
N THR A 140 6.35 0.81 -3.16
CA THR A 140 5.18 0.01 -2.76
C THR A 140 3.88 0.81 -2.71
N PHE A 141 3.91 2.07 -2.28
CA PHE A 141 2.73 2.87 -2.00
C PHE A 141 2.70 4.16 -2.82
N GLY A 142 1.55 4.43 -3.44
CA GLY A 142 1.28 5.67 -4.16
C GLY A 142 0.44 6.67 -3.37
N TYR A 143 0.01 7.74 -4.03
CA TYR A 143 -0.83 8.78 -3.44
C TYR A 143 -1.75 9.39 -4.49
N LEU A 144 -2.70 10.22 -4.05
CA LEU A 144 -3.55 11.01 -4.93
C LEU A 144 -2.97 12.41 -5.10
N GLU A 145 -2.88 12.89 -6.33
CA GLU A 145 -2.36 14.23 -6.63
C GLU A 145 -3.16 15.30 -5.87
N GLY A 146 -2.46 16.22 -5.20
CA GLY A 146 -3.05 17.22 -4.29
C GLY A 146 -3.24 16.76 -2.84
N TYR A 147 -3.21 15.45 -2.56
CA TYR A 147 -3.53 14.87 -1.23
C TYR A 147 -2.32 14.27 -0.50
N GLN A 148 -1.12 14.37 -1.07
CA GLN A 148 0.15 13.87 -0.51
C GLN A 148 0.54 14.37 0.90
N ASN A 149 -0.10 15.43 1.41
CA ASN A 149 0.15 15.95 2.76
C ASN A 149 -0.81 15.40 3.83
N LEU A 150 -1.75 14.54 3.47
CA LEU A 150 -2.60 13.87 4.45
C LEU A 150 -1.84 12.73 5.16
N PRO A 151 -2.25 12.32 6.37
CA PRO A 151 -1.64 11.20 7.07
C PRO A 151 -1.83 9.86 6.36
N PHE A 152 -0.85 8.97 6.54
CA PHE A 152 -0.84 7.61 5.99
C PHE A 152 -0.77 6.57 7.11
N GLY A 153 -1.83 5.77 7.23
CA GLY A 153 -1.80 4.51 7.98
C GLY A 153 -1.35 3.37 7.09
N VAL A 154 -0.45 2.51 7.57
CA VAL A 154 0.01 1.31 6.86
C VAL A 154 -0.12 0.12 7.80
N ARG A 155 -0.93 -0.87 7.38
CA ARG A 155 -1.11 -2.13 8.12
C ARG A 155 -0.50 -3.27 7.32
N ILE A 156 0.41 -4.00 7.94
CA ILE A 156 1.13 -5.10 7.29
C ILE A 156 0.92 -6.36 8.11
N THR A 157 0.20 -7.32 7.52
CA THR A 157 0.05 -8.65 8.10
C THR A 157 1.25 -9.49 7.67
N ARG A 158 2.03 -9.95 8.64
CA ARG A 158 3.29 -10.69 8.41
C ARG A 158 3.16 -12.17 8.81
N PRO A 159 4.07 -13.04 8.33
CA PRO A 159 4.28 -14.35 8.95
C PRO A 159 4.62 -14.22 10.43
N GLU A 160 4.20 -15.19 11.25
CA GLU A 160 4.41 -15.17 12.71
C GLU A 160 5.89 -15.02 13.10
N THR A 161 6.77 -15.71 12.37
CA THR A 161 8.22 -15.73 12.61
C THR A 161 8.95 -14.47 12.16
N PHE A 162 8.30 -13.62 11.36
CA PHE A 162 8.95 -12.45 10.78
C PHE A 162 8.95 -11.26 11.74
N TYR A 163 9.94 -10.40 11.65
CA TYR A 163 9.99 -9.13 12.38
C TYR A 163 10.17 -7.97 11.40
N GLY A 164 9.39 -6.90 11.57
CA GLY A 164 9.43 -5.70 10.73
C GLY A 164 10.36 -4.62 11.30
N SER A 165 11.49 -4.40 10.63
CA SER A 165 12.46 -3.34 10.94
C SER A 165 12.24 -2.11 10.07
N THR A 166 12.07 -0.95 10.70
CA THR A 166 11.88 0.35 10.03
C THR A 166 12.11 1.49 11.02
N SER A 167 12.35 2.70 10.50
CA SER A 167 12.32 3.96 11.24
C SER A 167 10.94 4.62 11.29
N LEU A 168 9.93 4.10 10.57
CA LEU A 168 8.55 4.58 10.73
C LEU A 168 8.06 4.40 12.16
N GLN A 169 7.24 5.35 12.61
CA GLN A 169 6.56 5.23 13.88
C GLN A 169 5.59 4.04 13.85
N ARG A 170 5.90 3.01 14.65
CA ARG A 170 4.97 1.91 14.93
C ARG A 170 3.92 2.39 15.93
N ALA A 171 2.68 2.52 15.47
CA ALA A 171 1.54 2.88 16.31
C ALA A 171 1.04 1.70 17.15
N GLY A 172 1.25 0.47 16.67
CA GLY A 172 0.87 -0.73 17.40
C GLY A 172 1.08 -2.03 16.63
N THR A 173 0.64 -3.13 17.23
CA THR A 173 0.62 -4.45 16.60
C THR A 173 -0.59 -5.22 17.11
N GLU A 174 -1.39 -5.76 16.19
CA GLU A 174 -2.61 -6.54 16.44
C GLU A 174 -2.39 -7.97 15.92
N GLY A 175 -2.04 -8.91 16.82
CA GLY A 175 -1.64 -10.26 16.41
C GLY A 175 -0.36 -10.22 15.55
N THR A 176 -0.45 -10.66 14.30
CA THR A 176 0.62 -10.58 13.30
C THR A 176 0.49 -9.37 12.38
N THR A 177 -0.38 -8.41 12.69
CA THR A 177 -0.54 -7.19 11.89
C THR A 177 0.17 -6.02 12.55
N ASP A 178 1.23 -5.55 11.91
CA ASP A 178 1.95 -4.35 12.30
C ASP A 178 1.23 -3.10 11.79
N ILE A 179 1.19 -2.03 12.59
CA ILE A 179 0.50 -0.77 12.26
C ILE A 179 1.50 0.38 12.36
N PHE A 180 1.71 1.07 11.24
CA PHE A 180 2.59 2.22 11.11
C PHE A 180 1.81 3.47 10.72
N GLU A 181 2.37 4.61 11.09
CA GLU A 181 1.83 5.93 10.80
C GLU A 181 2.92 6.81 10.20
N ALA A 182 2.54 7.63 9.22
CA ALA A 182 3.36 8.71 8.69
C ALA A 182 2.50 9.96 8.54
N ALA A 183 3.02 11.13 8.89
CA ALA A 183 2.27 12.39 8.86
C ALA A 183 1.92 12.83 7.44
N ARG A 184 2.71 12.43 6.45
CA ARG A 184 2.54 12.73 5.02
C ARG A 184 3.34 11.78 4.14
N TYR A 185 3.07 11.80 2.83
CA TYR A 185 3.69 10.87 1.87
C TYR A 185 5.22 10.91 1.88
N PHE A 186 5.83 12.09 2.02
CA PHE A 186 7.29 12.21 2.02
C PHE A 186 7.95 11.46 3.19
N GLU A 187 7.32 11.47 4.36
CA GLU A 187 7.80 10.69 5.50
C GLU A 187 7.62 9.20 5.21
N LEU A 188 6.45 8.78 4.72
CA LEU A 188 6.23 7.39 4.33
C LEU A 188 7.31 6.90 3.36
N ALA A 189 7.54 7.63 2.26
CA ALA A 189 8.43 7.28 1.16
C ALA A 189 9.92 7.17 1.56
N ASP A 190 10.33 7.84 2.64
CA ASP A 190 11.71 7.90 3.13
C ASP A 190 12.03 6.80 4.16
N ASN A 191 11.03 6.00 4.56
CA ASN A 191 11.20 4.99 5.59
C ASN A 191 10.84 3.60 5.06
N PRO A 192 11.80 2.85 4.50
CA PRO A 192 11.59 1.47 4.09
C PRO A 192 11.29 0.56 5.27
N ILE A 193 10.66 -0.59 4.98
CA ILE A 193 10.35 -1.62 5.98
C ILE A 193 10.92 -2.94 5.49
N MET A 194 11.75 -3.58 6.31
CA MET A 194 12.27 -4.92 6.04
C MET A 194 11.65 -5.94 6.98
N TYR A 195 11.07 -7.00 6.41
CA TYR A 195 10.56 -8.16 7.13
C TYR A 195 11.41 -9.38 6.86
N CYS A 196 11.87 -10.05 7.90
CA CYS A 196 12.53 -11.35 7.83
C CYS A 196 12.52 -12.01 9.22
N GLU A 197 12.94 -13.26 9.31
CA GLU A 197 13.23 -13.88 10.60
C GLU A 197 14.41 -13.15 11.27
N PRO A 198 14.29 -12.70 12.54
CA PRO A 198 15.35 -11.95 13.20
C PRO A 198 16.53 -12.84 13.57
N ASP A 199 17.75 -12.40 13.24
CA ASP A 199 19.01 -13.07 13.65
C ASP A 199 19.39 -12.63 15.07
N THR A 200 18.79 -13.28 16.08
CA THR A 200 18.94 -12.91 17.51
C THR A 200 19.47 -14.05 18.39
N ALA A 201 20.29 -14.95 17.84
CA ALA A 201 20.94 -16.03 18.60
C ALA A 201 22.13 -15.54 19.44
#